data_AF-A0A0H3JQV2-F1
#
_entry.id   AF-A0A0H3JQV2-F1
#
_cell.length_a   1.000
_cell.length_b   1.000
_cell.length_c   1.000
_cell.angle_alpha   90.00
_cell.angle_beta   90.00
_cell.angle_gamma   90.00
#
_symmetry.space_group_name_H-M   'P 1'
#
loop_
_entity.id
_entity.type
_entity.pdbx_description
1 polymer ?
#
loop_
_entity_poly.entity_id
_entity_poly.type
_entity_poly.pdbx_seq_one_letter_code
_entity_poly.pdbx_strand_id
1 'polypeptide(L)'
;MIDMYLYDDNEESQVQFVGFVGEHSRYDLMLVHTNRHYGKTLVLNMQTNKFGIIGTDDLKEEGYIAHILGVNAEEGDEITEYLNEVIH
;
A
#
# COMPACT_ATOMS: atom_id res chain seq x y z
N MET A 1 8.11 30.45 9.11
CA MET A 1 8.39 30.81 7.70
C MET A 1 9.01 29.57 7.09
N ILE A 2 8.51 29.09 5.96
CA ILE A 2 9.14 27.94 5.27
C ILE A 2 10.26 28.52 4.40
N ASP A 3 11.48 28.00 4.58
CA ASP A 3 12.69 28.56 3.95
C ASP A 3 12.88 28.09 2.49
N MET A 4 12.40 26.90 2.14
CA MET A 4 12.41 26.37 0.77
C MET A 4 11.44 25.19 0.62
N TYR A 5 10.75 25.09 -0.52
CA TYR A 5 9.97 23.91 -0.93
C TYR A 5 10.75 23.12 -1.99
N LEU A 6 10.70 21.78 -1.90
CA LEU A 6 11.27 20.91 -2.93
C LEU A 6 10.27 20.63 -4.07
N TYR A 7 8.99 20.51 -3.73
CA TYR A 7 7.87 20.40 -4.66
C TYR A 7 6.59 20.87 -3.93
N ASP A 8 5.66 21.44 -4.68
CA ASP A 8 4.31 21.79 -4.24
C ASP A 8 3.42 21.75 -5.48
N ASP A 9 2.97 20.55 -5.83
CA ASP A 9 2.06 20.39 -6.96
C ASP A 9 0.90 19.47 -6.60
N ASN A 10 -0.25 19.77 -7.20
CA ASN A 10 -1.45 18.98 -7.11
C ASN A 10 -1.57 18.10 -8.36
N GLU A 11 -2.03 16.87 -8.17
CA GLU A 11 -2.39 16.00 -9.27
C GLU A 11 -3.69 15.27 -8.93
N GLU A 12 -4.45 14.93 -9.96
CA GLU A 12 -5.55 13.97 -9.81
C GLU A 12 -4.95 12.57 -9.67
N SER A 13 -5.48 11.78 -8.74
CA SER A 13 -5.04 10.41 -8.49
C SER A 13 -6.24 9.49 -8.38
N GLN A 14 -6.07 8.24 -8.79
CA GLN A 14 -7.07 7.22 -8.55
C GLN A 14 -6.89 6.67 -7.14
N VAL A 15 -7.96 6.71 -6.35
CA VAL A 15 -7.98 6.15 -5.00
C VAL A 15 -8.99 5.01 -4.96
N GLN A 16 -8.54 3.85 -4.49
CA GLN A 16 -9.38 2.68 -4.25
C GLN A 16 -9.43 2.40 -2.75
N PHE A 17 -10.64 2.26 -2.23
CA PHE A 17 -10.88 1.73 -0.89
C PHE A 17 -11.35 0.28 -1.04
N VAL A 18 -10.69 -0.64 -0.36
CA VAL A 18 -11.03 -2.05 -0.40
C VAL A 18 -11.11 -2.60 1.02
N GLY A 19 -12.19 -3.32 1.29
CA GLY A 19 -12.36 -4.10 2.51
C GLY A 19 -12.56 -5.55 2.13
N PHE A 20 -11.81 -6.46 2.73
CA PHE A 20 -11.95 -7.90 2.50
C PHE A 20 -11.70 -8.68 3.79
N VAL A 21 -12.20 -9.91 3.82
CA VAL A 21 -12.05 -10.82 4.96
C VAL A 21 -11.22 -12.00 4.47
N GLY A 22 -10.06 -12.21 5.09
CA GLY A 22 -9.24 -13.41 4.91
C GLY A 22 -9.53 -14.45 5.99
N GLU A 23 -8.73 -15.50 6.04
CA GLU A 23 -8.82 -16.55 7.06
C GLU A 23 -8.39 -16.02 8.44
N HIS A 24 -7.41 -15.11 8.47
CA HIS A 24 -6.83 -14.62 9.72
C HIS A 24 -7.46 -13.33 10.24
N SER A 25 -7.93 -12.45 9.36
CA SER A 25 -8.43 -11.12 9.76
C SER A 25 -9.34 -10.48 8.72
N ARG A 26 -9.90 -9.31 9.09
CA ARG A 26 -10.51 -8.38 8.14
C ARG A 26 -9.50 -7.29 7.84
N TYR A 27 -9.38 -6.92 6.58
CA TYR A 27 -8.50 -5.86 6.11
C TYR A 27 -9.30 -4.71 5.54
N ASP A 28 -8.84 -3.48 5.81
CA ASP A 28 -9.35 -2.26 5.19
C ASP A 28 -8.14 -1.51 4.64
N LEU A 29 -7.97 -1.52 3.32
CA LEU A 29 -6.85 -0.87 2.62
C LEU A 29 -7.33 0.31 1.78
N MET A 30 -6.47 1.32 1.67
CA MET A 30 -6.58 2.40 0.70
C MET A 30 -5.38 2.35 -0.23
N LEU A 31 -5.63 2.24 -1.53
CA LEU A 31 -4.63 2.25 -2.58
C LEU A 31 -4.70 3.58 -3.33
N VAL A 32 -3.57 4.27 -3.46
CA VAL A 32 -3.45 5.50 -4.24
C VAL A 32 -2.51 5.23 -5.41
N HIS A 33 -3.07 5.24 -6.60
CA HIS A 33 -2.32 5.12 -7.85
C HIS A 33 -1.97 6.52 -8.35
N THR A 34 -0.67 6.78 -8.45
CA THR A 34 -0.11 8.11 -8.76
C THR A 34 1.13 7.96 -9.65
N ASN A 35 1.39 8.99 -10.46
CA ASN A 35 2.60 9.07 -11.28
C ASN A 35 3.86 9.47 -10.48
N ARG A 36 3.72 9.89 -9.21
CA ARG A 36 4.84 10.36 -8.36
C ARG A 36 5.80 9.27 -7.93
N HIS A 37 5.36 8.01 -7.92
CA HIS A 37 6.12 6.89 -7.36
C HIS A 37 6.61 5.90 -8.42
N TYR A 38 6.89 6.38 -9.64
CA TYR A 38 7.42 5.56 -10.73
C TYR A 38 6.56 4.32 -11.04
N GLY A 39 5.23 4.47 -10.95
CA GLY A 39 4.27 3.38 -11.15
C GLY A 39 4.00 2.53 -9.92
N LYS A 40 4.69 2.76 -8.79
CA LYS A 40 4.34 2.10 -7.52
C LYS A 40 3.04 2.67 -6.94
N THR A 41 2.35 1.85 -6.17
CA THR A 41 1.08 2.19 -5.52
C THR A 41 1.34 2.52 -4.05
N LEU A 42 0.79 3.61 -3.54
CA LEU A 42 0.76 3.84 -2.10
C LEU A 42 -0.36 2.99 -1.51
N VAL A 43 -0.02 2.04 -0.64
CA VAL A 43 -0.96 1.15 0.04
C VAL A 43 -0.97 1.50 1.52
N LEU A 44 -2.11 1.98 2.02
CA LEU A 44 -2.36 2.27 3.43
C LEU A 44 -3.24 1.17 4.02
N ASN A 45 -2.78 0.53 5.09
CA ASN A 45 -3.64 -0.24 5.98
C ASN A 45 -4.33 0.74 6.96
N MET A 46 -5.63 0.91 6.79
CA MET A 46 -6.43 1.87 7.56
C MET A 46 -6.67 1.43 9.01
N GLN A 47 -6.42 0.16 9.35
CA GLN A 47 -6.56 -0.35 10.71
C GLN A 47 -5.28 -0.14 11.52
N THR A 48 -4.11 -0.35 10.90
CA THR A 48 -2.80 -0.20 11.56
C THR A 48 -2.21 1.20 11.39
N ASN A 49 -2.79 2.03 10.52
CA ASN A 49 -2.26 3.33 10.07
C ASN A 49 -0.83 3.26 9.51
N LYS A 50 -0.44 2.08 8.98
CA LYS A 50 0.83 1.85 8.32
C LYS A 50 0.63 1.86 6.82
N PHE A 51 1.60 2.43 6.09
CA PHE A 51 1.56 2.46 4.63
C PHE A 51 2.92 2.17 4.03
N GLY A 52 2.90 1.64 2.81
CA GLY A 52 4.07 1.43 1.97
C GLY A 52 3.84 2.00 0.57
N ILE A 53 4.93 2.34 -0.13
CA ILE A 53 4.92 2.57 -1.58
C ILE A 53 5.38 1.25 -2.19
N ILE A 54 4.45 0.51 -2.80
CA ILE A 54 4.59 -0.90 -3.14
C ILE A 54 4.55 -1.07 -4.67
N GLY A 55 5.58 -1.69 -5.20
CA GLY A 55 5.70 -2.16 -6.58
C GLY A 55 5.74 -3.67 -6.68
N THR A 56 5.83 -4.18 -7.91
CA THR A 56 5.83 -5.63 -8.19
C THR A 56 7.11 -6.35 -7.73
N ASP A 57 8.19 -5.61 -7.48
CA ASP A 57 9.41 -6.07 -6.83
C ASP A 57 9.20 -6.34 -5.34
N ASP A 58 8.52 -5.42 -4.66
CA ASP A 58 8.23 -5.49 -3.23
C ASP A 58 7.31 -6.68 -2.89
N LEU A 59 6.37 -7.01 -3.77
CA LEU A 59 5.45 -8.17 -3.62
C LEU A 59 6.15 -9.53 -3.69
N LYS A 60 7.41 -9.58 -4.17
CA LYS A 60 8.20 -10.81 -4.25
C LYS A 60 9.13 -10.99 -3.06
N GLU A 61 9.26 -9.99 -2.20
CA GLU A 61 10.09 -10.04 -1.02
C GLU A 61 9.29 -10.63 0.15
N GLU A 62 9.69 -11.83 0.57
CA GLU A 62 9.04 -12.56 1.65
C GLU A 62 9.00 -11.72 2.94
N GLY A 63 7.80 -11.60 3.53
CA GLY A 63 7.58 -10.86 4.77
C GLY A 63 7.61 -9.32 4.65
N TYR A 64 7.91 -8.75 3.48
CA TYR A 64 7.96 -7.30 3.31
C TYR A 64 6.59 -6.65 3.57
N ILE A 65 5.52 -7.22 3.02
CA ILE A 65 4.16 -6.71 3.16
C ILE A 65 3.69 -6.74 4.61
N ALA A 66 3.95 -7.85 5.31
CA ALA A 66 3.69 -7.97 6.74
C ALA A 66 4.38 -6.86 7.53
N HIS A 67 5.68 -6.68 7.29
CA HIS A 67 6.48 -5.68 7.97
C HIS A 67 5.98 -4.25 7.72
N ILE A 68 5.79 -3.87 6.46
CA ILE A 68 5.49 -2.48 6.08
C ILE A 68 4.06 -2.08 6.43
N LEU A 69 3.11 -3.01 6.37
CA LEU A 69 1.70 -2.77 6.73
C LEU A 69 1.38 -3.07 8.20
N GLY A 70 2.36 -3.54 8.98
CA GLY A 70 2.24 -3.71 10.42
C GLY A 70 1.29 -4.83 10.83
N VAL A 71 1.31 -5.94 10.11
CA VAL A 71 0.50 -7.14 10.37
C VAL A 71 1.40 -8.35 10.64
N ASN A 72 0.83 -9.46 11.09
CA ASN A 72 1.61 -10.70 11.23
C ASN A 72 1.92 -11.34 9.87
N ALA A 73 2.68 -12.44 9.86
CA ALA A 73 3.14 -13.07 8.61
C ALA A 73 1.96 -13.61 7.78
N GLU A 74 1.04 -14.31 8.43
CA GLU A 74 -0.13 -14.92 7.79
C GLU A 74 -1.08 -13.87 7.20
N GLU A 75 -1.33 -12.78 7.94
CA GLU A 75 -2.09 -11.62 7.46
C GLU A 75 -1.37 -10.93 6.29
N GLY A 76 -0.03 -10.86 6.33
CA GLY A 76 0.78 -10.30 5.26
C GLY A 76 0.69 -11.10 3.97
N ASP A 77 0.65 -12.42 4.04
CA ASP A 77 0.50 -13.31 2.88
C ASP A 77 -0.87 -13.13 2.21
N GLU A 78 -1.95 -13.03 2.99
CA GLU A 78 -3.30 -12.77 2.47
C GLU A 78 -3.40 -11.39 1.78
N ILE A 79 -2.79 -10.36 2.37
CA ILE A 79 -2.72 -9.04 1.73
C ILE A 79 -1.87 -9.12 0.45
N THR A 80 -0.77 -9.86 0.46
CA THR A 80 0.12 -10.02 -0.70
C THR A 80 -0.59 -10.69 -1.86
N GLU A 81 -1.42 -11.71 -1.60
CA GLU A 81 -2.23 -12.37 -2.63
C GLU A 81 -3.15 -11.36 -3.34
N TYR A 82 -3.90 -10.57 -2.56
CA TYR A 82 -4.75 -9.52 -3.12
C TYR A 82 -3.94 -8.46 -3.91
N LEU A 83 -2.83 -7.99 -3.36
CA LEU A 83 -2.02 -6.95 -4.01
C LEU A 83 -1.43 -7.41 -5.35
N ASN A 84 -1.12 -8.71 -5.51
CA ASN A 84 -0.66 -9.27 -6.79
C ASN A 84 -1.75 -9.21 -7.89
N GLU A 85 -3.03 -9.17 -7.53
CA GLU A 85 -4.12 -9.04 -8.51
C GLU A 85 -4.30 -7.61 -9.03
N VAL A 86 -3.91 -6.60 -8.24
CA VAL A 86 -4.24 -5.19 -8.50
C VAL A 86 -3.01 -4.31 -8.80
N ILE A 87 -1.80 -4.77 -8.51
CA ILE A 87 -0.54 -4.08 -8.83
C ILE A 87 0.16 -4.80 -9.99
N HIS A 88 0.51 -4.06 -11.06
CA HIS A 88 1.13 -4.57 -12.29
C HIS A 88 2.35 -3.76 -12.70
#